data_AF-A0A955R922-F1
#
_entry.id   AF-A0A955R922-F1
#
_cell.length_a   1.000
_cell.length_b   1.000
_cell.length_c   1.000
_cell.angle_alpha   90.00
_cell.angle_beta   90.00
_cell.angle_gamma   90.00
#
_symmetry.space_group_name_H-M   'P 1'
#
loop_
_entity.id
_entity.type
_entity.pdbx_description
1 polymer ?
#
loop_
_entity_poly.entity_id
_entity_poly.type
_entity_poly.pdbx_seq_one_letter_code
_entity_poly.pdbx_strand_id
1 'polypeptide(L)'
;MPDSKDGAPNDPEDRDGFEDEDGVPDPDNDGDETLDRDDACPLVPGELDNNGCPDEDEDGDGILDRDDHCPKQAEDVDDFQDEDGCPDLDNDKDGVVDAKDGCPLEPGPVENRGCPDADRDGDTVVDRLDNCPDEPGDPRNQGCKSKQLVKIAQDRIMILEMVYFDTNKDRIQDRSFALLDNVAAVL
;
A
#
# COMPACT_ATOMS: atom_id res chain seq x y z
N MET A 1 -23.24 53.49 24.01
CA MET A 1 -24.16 53.89 22.92
C MET A 1 -25.32 54.70 23.54
N PRO A 2 -26.24 55.40 22.86
CA PRO A 2 -27.44 55.88 23.57
C PRO A 2 -28.28 54.66 24.01
N ASP A 3 -28.72 54.61 25.27
CA ASP A 3 -29.43 53.46 25.90
C ASP A 3 -30.57 52.87 25.05
N SER A 4 -31.22 53.71 24.22
CA SER A 4 -32.29 53.28 23.29
C SER A 4 -31.84 52.37 22.15
N LYS A 5 -30.53 52.24 21.93
CA LYS A 5 -29.89 51.44 20.89
C LYS A 5 -28.88 50.45 21.46
N ASP A 6 -28.77 50.40 22.78
CA ASP A 6 -27.80 49.62 23.53
C ASP A 6 -28.45 48.30 23.93
N GLY A 7 -27.95 47.18 23.40
CA GLY A 7 -28.51 45.85 23.63
C GLY A 7 -28.35 45.40 25.08
N ALA A 8 -27.29 45.84 25.76
CA ALA A 8 -27.05 45.64 27.18
C ALA A 8 -26.67 46.95 27.89
N PRO A 9 -27.62 47.87 28.17
CA PRO A 9 -27.33 49.22 28.69
C PRO A 9 -26.56 49.30 30.02
N ASN A 10 -26.45 48.18 30.75
CA ASN A 10 -25.74 48.11 32.03
C ASN A 10 -24.39 47.39 31.94
N ASP A 11 -24.07 46.77 30.80
CA ASP A 11 -22.87 45.96 30.60
C ASP A 11 -22.05 46.58 29.47
N PRO A 12 -20.76 46.91 29.70
CA PRO A 12 -19.95 47.56 28.69
C PRO A 12 -19.48 46.57 27.62
N GLU A 13 -19.60 46.97 26.36
CA GLU A 13 -19.02 46.25 25.21
C GLU A 13 -17.55 45.87 25.39
N ASP A 14 -17.21 44.62 25.07
CA ASP A 14 -15.87 44.07 24.88
C ASP A 14 -15.40 44.23 23.44
N ARG A 15 -15.00 45.45 23.09
CA ARG A 15 -14.55 45.78 21.73
C ARG A 15 -13.32 45.00 21.28
N ASP A 16 -13.54 43.89 20.58
CA ASP A 16 -12.51 43.00 20.06
C ASP A 16 -12.61 42.81 18.54
N GLY A 17 -13.64 43.38 17.92
CA GLY A 17 -13.87 43.34 16.48
C GLY A 17 -14.96 42.35 16.04
N PHE A 18 -15.60 41.65 16.97
CA PHE A 18 -16.83 40.89 16.76
C PHE A 18 -18.02 41.67 17.31
N GLU A 19 -19.08 41.82 16.51
CA GLU A 19 -20.38 42.45 16.85
C GLU A 19 -20.42 43.80 17.64
N ASP A 20 -19.29 44.51 17.80
CA ASP A 20 -19.03 45.81 18.48
C ASP A 20 -20.05 46.99 18.36
N GLU A 21 -21.01 46.91 17.43
CA GLU A 21 -21.96 47.99 17.13
C GLU A 21 -23.30 47.87 17.88
N ASP A 22 -23.59 46.74 18.54
CA ASP A 22 -24.90 46.45 19.12
C ASP A 22 -24.98 46.67 20.65
N GLY A 23 -23.83 46.87 21.32
CA GLY A 23 -23.78 47.20 22.74
C GLY A 23 -24.09 46.02 23.63
N VAL A 24 -23.97 44.80 23.11
CA VAL A 24 -23.98 43.56 23.87
C VAL A 24 -22.54 43.07 23.95
N PRO A 25 -21.99 42.87 25.17
CA PRO A 25 -20.70 42.20 25.28
C PRO A 25 -20.81 40.75 24.82
N ASP A 26 -19.88 40.33 23.97
CA ASP A 26 -19.76 39.01 23.37
C ASP A 26 -18.47 38.34 23.86
N PRO A 27 -18.50 37.69 25.05
CA PRO A 27 -17.29 37.15 25.66
C PRO A 27 -16.89 35.75 25.14
N ASP A 28 -17.63 35.22 24.17
CA ASP A 28 -17.50 33.90 23.52
C ASP A 28 -18.10 34.03 22.11
N ASN A 29 -17.28 34.51 21.18
CA ASN A 29 -17.74 34.94 19.86
C ASN A 29 -18.17 33.80 18.93
N ASP A 30 -17.65 32.58 19.14
CA ASP A 30 -17.99 31.42 18.33
C ASP A 30 -18.95 30.43 19.02
N GLY A 31 -19.20 30.64 20.32
CA GLY A 31 -20.21 29.96 21.10
C GLY A 31 -19.82 28.54 21.48
N ASP A 32 -18.53 28.26 21.61
CA ASP A 32 -17.99 26.94 21.94
C ASP A 32 -17.82 26.66 23.45
N GLU A 33 -18.30 27.59 24.29
CA GLU A 33 -18.19 27.59 25.75
C GLU A 33 -16.79 27.96 26.30
N THR A 34 -15.83 28.27 25.44
CA THR A 34 -14.51 28.86 25.76
C THR A 34 -14.57 30.37 25.54
N LEU A 35 -14.24 31.15 26.57
CA LEU A 35 -14.27 32.61 26.44
C LEU A 35 -13.12 33.09 25.53
N ASP A 36 -13.31 34.14 24.72
CA ASP A 36 -12.31 34.61 23.73
C ASP A 36 -10.92 34.89 24.32
N ARG A 37 -10.87 35.27 25.60
CA ARG A 37 -9.60 35.54 26.33
C ARG A 37 -8.80 34.28 26.65
N ASP A 38 -9.48 33.15 26.74
CA ASP A 38 -8.98 31.82 27.11
C ASP A 38 -8.99 30.87 25.89
N ASP A 39 -9.57 31.33 24.77
CA ASP A 39 -9.67 30.64 23.48
C ASP A 39 -8.49 30.98 22.55
N ALA A 40 -7.89 29.95 21.96
CA ALA A 40 -6.82 30.07 20.97
C ALA A 40 -7.34 30.31 19.55
N CYS A 41 -8.62 30.00 19.30
CA CYS A 41 -9.34 30.19 18.05
C CYS A 41 -10.69 30.94 18.25
N PRO A 42 -10.70 32.21 18.71
CA PRO A 42 -11.91 32.94 19.14
C PRO A 42 -13.03 33.16 18.11
N LEU A 43 -12.95 32.61 16.90
CA LEU A 43 -13.92 32.78 15.82
C LEU A 43 -14.26 31.43 15.16
N VAL A 44 -13.74 30.31 15.66
CA VAL A 44 -13.88 28.99 15.06
C VAL A 44 -14.15 27.98 16.17
N PRO A 45 -15.40 27.50 16.29
CA PRO A 45 -15.78 26.66 17.42
C PRO A 45 -14.88 25.44 17.55
N GLY A 46 -14.41 25.19 18.77
CA GLY A 46 -13.56 24.07 19.09
C GLY A 46 -13.97 23.34 20.37
N GLU A 47 -13.08 22.48 20.82
CA GLU A 47 -13.27 21.72 22.06
C GLU A 47 -12.45 22.36 23.18
N LEU A 48 -12.99 22.31 24.39
CA LEU A 48 -12.34 22.87 25.58
C LEU A 48 -10.95 22.25 25.84
N ASP A 49 -10.75 20.98 25.47
CA ASP A 49 -9.46 20.30 25.64
C ASP A 49 -8.36 20.82 24.69
N ASN A 50 -8.75 21.51 23.61
CA ASN A 50 -7.88 22.14 22.63
C ASN A 50 -7.93 23.68 22.71
N ASN A 51 -8.27 24.24 23.87
CA ASN A 51 -8.39 25.68 24.12
C ASN A 51 -9.30 26.39 23.09
N GLY A 52 -10.47 25.83 22.80
CA GLY A 52 -11.44 26.41 21.88
C GLY A 52 -11.08 26.31 20.39
N CYS A 53 -10.03 25.56 20.05
CA CYS A 53 -9.71 25.27 18.64
C CYS A 53 -10.30 23.93 18.18
N PRO A 54 -10.74 23.82 16.91
CA PRO A 54 -11.11 22.54 16.31
C PRO A 54 -9.90 21.62 16.22
N ASP A 55 -10.15 20.31 16.20
CA ASP A 55 -9.12 19.33 15.92
C ASP A 55 -8.66 19.36 14.46
N GLU A 56 -7.36 19.09 14.27
CA GLU A 56 -6.74 19.01 12.95
C GLU A 56 -6.69 17.55 12.46
N ASP A 57 -6.88 17.40 11.16
CA ASP A 57 -6.76 16.19 10.35
C ASP A 57 -6.20 16.69 9.00
N GLU A 58 -4.88 16.85 8.93
CA GLU A 58 -4.19 17.59 7.85
C GLU A 58 -4.29 16.86 6.50
N ASP A 59 -4.37 15.53 6.48
CA ASP A 59 -4.50 14.74 5.26
C ASP A 59 -5.92 14.23 4.96
N GLY A 60 -6.84 14.32 5.92
CA GLY A 60 -8.26 14.09 5.74
C GLY A 60 -8.64 12.62 5.67
N ASP A 61 -7.87 11.74 6.31
CA ASP A 61 -8.16 10.30 6.36
C ASP A 61 -9.18 9.91 7.45
N GLY A 62 -9.52 10.85 8.34
CA GLY A 62 -10.48 10.66 9.41
C GLY A 62 -9.87 10.26 10.75
N ILE A 63 -8.55 10.18 10.85
CA ILE A 63 -7.79 10.07 12.09
C ILE A 63 -7.24 11.46 12.42
N LEU A 64 -7.45 11.91 13.65
CA LEU A 64 -6.98 13.24 14.06
C LEU A 64 -5.46 13.25 14.13
N ASP A 65 -4.81 14.37 13.79
CA ASP A 65 -3.35 14.56 13.81
C ASP A 65 -2.70 14.17 15.15
N ARG A 66 -3.46 14.25 16.25
CA ARG A 66 -3.04 13.87 17.61
C ARG A 66 -2.91 12.34 17.81
N ASP A 67 -3.66 11.58 17.04
CA ASP A 67 -3.76 10.11 17.10
C ASP A 67 -3.14 9.44 15.85
N ASP A 68 -2.92 10.19 14.77
CA ASP A 68 -2.31 9.77 13.52
C ASP A 68 -0.77 9.67 13.61
N HIS A 69 -0.21 8.53 13.22
CA HIS A 69 1.23 8.30 13.16
C HIS A 69 1.90 8.93 11.93
N CYS A 70 1.12 9.24 10.90
CA CYS A 70 1.50 9.87 9.66
C CYS A 70 0.60 11.07 9.27
N PRO A 71 0.56 12.19 10.05
CA PRO A 71 -0.35 13.36 9.86
C PRO A 71 -0.32 14.13 8.54
N LYS A 72 0.38 13.65 7.52
CA LYS A 72 0.54 14.28 6.20
C LYS A 72 0.33 13.29 5.06
N GLN A 73 0.00 12.05 5.38
CA GLN A 73 -0.11 10.95 4.45
C GLN A 73 -1.33 10.13 4.86
N ALA A 74 -2.44 10.41 4.17
CA ALA A 74 -3.68 9.70 4.41
C ALA A 74 -3.48 8.18 4.34
N GLU A 75 -4.07 7.49 5.32
CA GLU A 75 -4.25 6.04 5.37
C GLU A 75 -4.79 5.46 4.05
N ASP A 76 -4.34 4.26 3.68
CA ASP A 76 -4.80 3.54 2.48
C ASP A 76 -5.68 2.34 2.81
N VAL A 77 -6.83 2.63 3.45
CA VAL A 77 -7.86 1.68 3.88
C VAL A 77 -8.03 0.44 2.98
N ASP A 78 -7.45 -0.68 3.41
CA ASP A 78 -7.44 -1.95 2.66
C ASP A 78 -7.61 -3.21 3.55
N ASP A 79 -8.09 -3.03 4.79
CA ASP A 79 -8.21 -4.04 5.85
C ASP A 79 -6.85 -4.47 6.47
N PHE A 80 -5.76 -3.73 6.20
CA PHE A 80 -4.46 -3.93 6.84
C PHE A 80 -4.04 -2.67 7.62
N GLN A 81 -3.90 -2.80 8.94
CA GLN A 81 -3.35 -1.76 9.81
C GLN A 81 -4.02 -0.36 9.76
N ASP A 82 -5.19 -0.21 9.13
CA ASP A 82 -6.03 1.01 9.00
C ASP A 82 -6.30 1.88 10.26
N GLU A 83 -5.85 1.50 11.45
CA GLU A 83 -6.07 2.22 12.72
C GLU A 83 -4.90 3.14 13.11
N ASP A 84 -3.74 3.07 12.45
CA ASP A 84 -2.56 3.86 12.82
C ASP A 84 -2.37 5.17 12.02
N GLY A 85 -3.11 5.34 10.92
CA GLY A 85 -3.11 6.54 10.07
C GLY A 85 -1.93 6.60 9.10
N CYS A 86 -1.17 5.52 8.98
CA CYS A 86 -0.05 5.43 8.07
C CYS A 86 -0.36 4.50 6.90
N PRO A 87 -0.17 4.95 5.64
CA PRO A 87 -0.40 4.09 4.51
C PRO A 87 0.62 2.94 4.44
N ASP A 88 0.12 1.71 4.30
CA ASP A 88 0.85 0.46 4.21
C ASP A 88 0.86 -0.08 2.76
N LEU A 89 1.56 0.63 1.87
CA LEU A 89 1.60 0.34 0.41
C LEU A 89 2.23 -1.01 -0.02
N ASP A 90 2.71 -1.82 0.93
CA ASP A 90 3.33 -3.14 0.75
C ASP A 90 3.16 -3.93 2.06
N ASN A 91 1.95 -4.45 2.26
CA ASN A 91 1.50 -5.03 3.53
C ASN A 91 2.37 -6.18 4.02
N ASP A 92 2.80 -7.07 3.12
CA ASP A 92 3.63 -8.24 3.46
C ASP A 92 5.15 -8.01 3.36
N LYS A 93 5.55 -6.85 2.84
CA LYS A 93 6.92 -6.34 2.80
C LYS A 93 7.85 -7.18 1.93
N ASP A 94 7.32 -7.76 0.85
CA ASP A 94 8.08 -8.54 -0.11
C ASP A 94 8.76 -7.69 -1.21
N GLY A 95 8.38 -6.41 -1.30
CA GLY A 95 8.89 -5.44 -2.28
C GLY A 95 8.00 -5.27 -3.52
N VAL A 96 6.83 -5.90 -3.57
CA VAL A 96 5.77 -5.70 -4.56
C VAL A 96 4.62 -4.96 -3.87
N VAL A 97 4.34 -3.73 -4.30
CA VAL A 97 3.22 -2.94 -3.75
C VAL A 97 1.87 -3.66 -3.94
N ASP A 98 0.94 -3.52 -3.00
CA ASP A 98 -0.34 -4.28 -2.98
C ASP A 98 -1.12 -4.13 -4.28
N ALA A 99 -1.10 -2.94 -4.89
CA ALA A 99 -1.73 -2.67 -6.19
C ALA A 99 -1.20 -3.52 -7.36
N LYS A 100 -0.03 -4.16 -7.19
CA LYS A 100 0.61 -5.05 -8.17
C LYS A 100 0.83 -6.46 -7.62
N ASP A 101 0.52 -6.69 -6.35
CA ASP A 101 0.66 -7.97 -5.70
C ASP A 101 -0.52 -8.89 -6.02
N GLY A 102 -0.24 -10.14 -6.37
CA GLY A 102 -1.25 -11.17 -6.51
C GLY A 102 -1.73 -11.74 -5.17
N CYS A 103 -0.92 -11.58 -4.14
CA CYS A 103 -1.11 -12.07 -2.78
C CYS A 103 -0.66 -11.02 -1.74
N PRO A 104 -1.33 -9.86 -1.62
CA PRO A 104 -0.92 -8.72 -0.77
C PRO A 104 -0.56 -9.02 0.69
N LEU A 105 -1.00 -10.15 1.25
CA LEU A 105 -0.80 -10.53 2.65
C LEU A 105 0.14 -11.74 2.82
N GLU A 106 0.69 -12.28 1.72
CA GLU A 106 1.54 -13.46 1.73
C GLU A 106 2.80 -13.22 0.90
N PRO A 107 3.99 -13.09 1.53
CA PRO A 107 5.17 -12.61 0.84
C PRO A 107 5.68 -13.62 -0.19
N GLY A 108 6.10 -13.11 -1.34
CA GLY A 108 6.61 -13.91 -2.44
C GLY A 108 7.63 -13.19 -3.31
N PRO A 109 8.10 -13.84 -4.38
CA PRO A 109 9.02 -13.21 -5.31
C PRO A 109 8.27 -12.33 -6.32
N VAL A 110 8.90 -11.23 -6.71
CA VAL A 110 8.46 -10.35 -7.81
C VAL A 110 8.11 -11.13 -9.08
N GLU A 111 8.84 -12.22 -9.37
CA GLU A 111 8.59 -13.01 -10.58
C GLU A 111 7.32 -13.84 -10.53
N ASN A 112 6.77 -14.09 -9.34
CA ASN A 112 5.47 -14.71 -9.15
C ASN A 112 4.40 -13.67 -8.74
N ARG A 113 4.64 -12.38 -9.02
CA ARG A 113 3.75 -11.27 -8.65
C ARG A 113 3.43 -11.26 -7.16
N GLY A 114 4.48 -11.33 -6.34
CA GLY A 114 4.39 -11.29 -4.88
C GLY A 114 3.75 -12.52 -4.22
N CYS A 115 3.24 -13.47 -5.00
CA CYS A 115 2.69 -14.69 -4.43
C CYS A 115 3.77 -15.72 -4.05
N PRO A 116 3.60 -16.47 -2.94
CA PRO A 116 4.44 -17.59 -2.61
C PRO A 116 4.50 -18.62 -3.74
N ASP A 117 5.69 -19.18 -3.97
CA ASP A 117 5.86 -20.24 -4.96
C ASP A 117 5.32 -21.57 -4.43
N ALA A 118 4.55 -22.27 -5.28
CA ALA A 118 4.16 -23.65 -5.01
C ALA A 118 5.30 -24.62 -5.37
N ASP A 119 5.38 -25.71 -4.62
CA ASP A 119 6.21 -26.89 -4.87
C ASP A 119 5.31 -28.11 -4.64
N ARG A 120 4.58 -28.52 -5.69
CA ARG A 120 3.51 -29.52 -5.59
C ARG A 120 4.03 -30.92 -5.26
N ASP A 121 5.23 -31.24 -5.70
CA ASP A 121 5.82 -32.56 -5.52
C ASP A 121 6.84 -32.61 -4.36
N GLY A 122 7.26 -31.46 -3.85
CA GLY A 122 8.07 -31.31 -2.65
C GLY A 122 9.54 -31.63 -2.89
N ASP A 123 10.04 -31.45 -4.10
CA ASP A 123 11.40 -31.79 -4.48
C ASP A 123 12.43 -30.65 -4.33
N THR A 124 11.97 -29.49 -3.83
CA THR A 124 12.71 -28.24 -3.60
C THR A 124 12.91 -27.36 -4.83
N VAL A 125 12.42 -27.75 -6.01
CA VAL A 125 12.28 -26.89 -7.18
C VAL A 125 10.83 -26.42 -7.27
N VAL A 126 10.63 -25.10 -7.22
CA VAL A 126 9.30 -24.52 -7.33
C VAL A 126 8.67 -24.83 -8.68
N ASP A 127 7.36 -25.02 -8.73
CA ASP A 127 6.59 -25.46 -9.90
C ASP A 127 6.89 -24.64 -11.16
N ARG A 128 7.04 -23.31 -11.01
CA ARG A 128 7.34 -22.40 -12.14
C ARG A 128 8.75 -22.58 -12.72
N LEU A 129 9.66 -23.23 -11.99
CA LEU A 129 11.04 -23.52 -12.40
C LEU A 129 11.29 -25.02 -12.56
N ASP A 130 10.29 -25.85 -12.31
CA ASP A 130 10.35 -27.30 -12.39
C ASP A 130 9.86 -27.79 -13.76
N ASN A 131 10.68 -28.60 -14.42
CA ASN A 131 10.32 -29.23 -15.68
C ASN A 131 9.34 -30.42 -15.48
N CYS A 132 9.22 -30.93 -14.25
CA CYS A 132 8.43 -32.09 -13.85
C CYS A 132 7.59 -31.81 -12.58
N PRO A 133 6.74 -30.77 -12.53
CA PRO A 133 6.14 -30.21 -11.30
C PRO A 133 5.12 -31.10 -10.57
N ASP A 134 4.96 -32.35 -11.00
CA ASP A 134 4.07 -33.35 -10.41
C ASP A 134 4.82 -34.66 -10.09
N GLU A 135 6.14 -34.70 -10.25
CA GLU A 135 6.97 -35.89 -10.04
C GLU A 135 8.33 -35.53 -9.41
N PRO A 136 8.57 -35.89 -8.12
CA PRO A 136 9.76 -35.44 -7.42
C PRO A 136 11.05 -35.89 -8.09
N GLY A 137 11.98 -34.97 -8.27
CA GLY A 137 13.27 -35.21 -8.89
C GLY A 137 14.46 -34.60 -8.14
N ASP A 138 15.56 -34.42 -8.88
CA ASP A 138 16.79 -33.84 -8.34
C ASP A 138 16.87 -32.38 -8.81
N PRO A 139 17.10 -31.40 -7.92
CA PRO A 139 17.24 -30.00 -8.32
C PRO A 139 18.34 -29.75 -9.37
N ARG A 140 19.37 -30.61 -9.42
CA ARG A 140 20.43 -30.54 -10.45
C ARG A 140 19.91 -30.91 -11.84
N ASN A 141 18.81 -31.65 -11.91
CA ASN A 141 18.09 -32.04 -13.11
C ASN A 141 16.74 -31.28 -13.23
N GLN A 142 16.63 -30.07 -12.68
CA GLN A 142 15.46 -29.19 -12.87
C GLN A 142 14.16 -29.87 -12.43
N GLY A 143 14.21 -30.48 -11.24
CA GLY A 143 13.10 -31.17 -10.59
C GLY A 143 12.69 -32.50 -11.22
N CYS A 144 13.44 -32.99 -12.20
CA CYS A 144 13.14 -34.25 -12.86
C CYS A 144 14.05 -35.41 -12.41
N LYS A 145 13.52 -36.63 -12.43
CA LYS A 145 14.30 -37.87 -12.23
C LYS A 145 15.32 -38.11 -13.35
N SER A 146 15.00 -37.67 -14.56
CA SER A 146 15.85 -37.83 -15.74
C SER A 146 16.61 -36.54 -16.06
N LYS A 147 17.80 -36.68 -16.65
CA LYS A 147 18.64 -35.54 -17.04
C LYS A 147 17.88 -34.66 -18.03
N GLN A 148 17.70 -33.39 -17.68
CA GLN A 148 17.11 -32.39 -18.56
C GLN A 148 18.16 -31.79 -19.48
N LEU A 149 17.74 -31.49 -20.70
CA LEU A 149 18.53 -30.82 -21.74
C LEU A 149 18.14 -29.34 -21.87
N VAL A 150 17.11 -28.94 -21.14
CA VAL A 150 16.59 -27.58 -21.04
C VAL A 150 16.35 -27.22 -19.58
N LYS A 151 16.41 -25.93 -19.29
CA LYS A 151 16.10 -25.38 -17.97
C LYS A 151 15.11 -24.24 -18.11
N ILE A 152 14.01 -24.28 -17.37
CA ILE A 152 13.14 -23.12 -17.22
C ILE A 152 13.86 -22.07 -16.37
N ALA A 153 13.95 -20.85 -16.90
CA ALA A 153 14.33 -19.66 -16.17
C ALA A 153 13.15 -18.68 -16.21
N GLN A 154 13.16 -17.69 -15.30
CA GLN A 154 12.05 -16.76 -15.04
C GLN A 154 11.23 -16.36 -16.28
N ASP A 155 11.89 -15.89 -17.35
CA ASP A 155 11.23 -15.38 -18.57
C ASP A 155 11.57 -16.16 -19.85
N ARG A 156 12.28 -17.30 -19.73
CA ARG A 156 12.83 -18.00 -20.89
C ARG A 156 13.16 -19.46 -20.62
N ILE A 157 13.19 -20.25 -21.68
CA ILE A 157 13.75 -21.60 -21.64
C ILE A 157 15.21 -21.53 -22.09
N MET A 158 16.12 -22.02 -21.26
CA MET A 158 17.53 -22.17 -21.58
C MET A 158 17.81 -23.55 -22.16
N ILE A 159 18.28 -23.60 -23.39
CA ILE A 159 18.73 -24.82 -24.05
C ILE A 159 20.18 -25.09 -23.63
N LEU A 160 20.45 -26.24 -23.00
CA LEU A 160 21.77 -26.59 -22.46
C LEU A 160 22.68 -27.31 -23.47
N GLU A 161 22.10 -27.86 -24.54
CA GLU A 161 22.82 -28.57 -25.61
C GLU A 161 22.65 -27.91 -27.00
N MET A 162 23.51 -28.24 -27.96
CA MET A 162 23.47 -27.61 -29.29
C MET A 162 22.40 -28.22 -30.21
N VAL A 163 21.67 -27.34 -30.91
CA VAL A 163 20.83 -27.74 -32.06
C VAL A 163 21.67 -27.77 -33.33
N TYR A 164 21.61 -28.89 -34.05
CA TYR A 164 22.43 -29.14 -35.23
C TYR A 164 21.58 -29.12 -36.50
N PHE A 165 22.09 -28.41 -37.50
CA PHE A 165 21.50 -28.31 -38.83
C PHE A 165 22.39 -29.01 -39.86
N ASP A 166 21.78 -29.53 -40.92
CA ASP A 166 22.50 -29.95 -42.12
C ASP A 166 23.29 -28.76 -42.68
N THR A 167 24.50 -29.00 -43.18
CA THR A 167 25.36 -27.93 -43.69
C THR A 167 24.66 -27.15 -44.81
N ASN A 168 24.55 -25.83 -44.64
CA ASN A 168 23.85 -24.91 -45.55
C ASN A 168 22.37 -25.25 -45.79
N LYS A 169 21.69 -25.87 -44.81
CA LYS A 169 20.25 -26.14 -44.88
C LYS A 169 19.57 -25.77 -43.56
N ASP A 170 18.28 -25.51 -43.65
CA ASP A 170 17.35 -25.31 -42.53
C ASP A 170 16.84 -26.64 -41.92
N ARG A 171 17.30 -27.78 -42.45
CA ARG A 171 16.95 -29.11 -41.93
C ARG A 171 17.71 -29.42 -40.65
N ILE A 172 16.98 -29.70 -39.59
CA ILE A 172 17.54 -30.15 -38.30
C ILE A 172 17.98 -31.62 -38.41
N GLN A 173 19.12 -31.94 -37.80
CA GLN A 173 19.65 -33.30 -37.75
C GLN A 173 18.99 -34.11 -36.64
N ASP A 174 18.78 -35.41 -36.88
CA ASP A 174 18.11 -36.33 -35.95
C ASP A 174 18.73 -36.35 -34.55
N ARG A 175 20.04 -36.10 -34.42
CA ARG A 175 20.73 -36.01 -33.12
C ARG A 175 20.22 -34.89 -32.21
N SER A 176 19.51 -33.91 -32.75
CA SER A 176 18.91 -32.82 -31.96
C SER A 176 17.48 -33.10 -31.54
N PHE A 177 16.84 -34.18 -32.02
CA PHE A 177 15.42 -34.43 -31.75
C PHE A 177 15.15 -34.66 -30.26
N ALA A 178 16.00 -35.40 -29.55
CA ALA A 178 15.83 -35.59 -28.10
C ALA A 178 15.83 -34.26 -27.31
N LEU A 179 16.64 -33.29 -27.73
CA LEU A 179 16.63 -31.95 -27.14
C LEU A 179 15.34 -31.21 -27.46
N LEU A 180 14.88 -31.26 -28.72
CA LEU A 180 13.66 -30.59 -29.14
C LEU A 180 12.40 -31.20 -28.52
N ASP A 181 12.38 -32.51 -28.33
CA ASP A 181 11.32 -33.21 -27.61
C ASP A 181 11.28 -32.75 -26.15
N ASN A 182 12.44 -32.55 -25.51
CA ASN A 182 12.50 -32.02 -24.14
C ASN A 182 12.07 -30.55 -24.07
N VAL A 183 12.41 -29.71 -25.07
CA VAL A 183 11.86 -28.34 -25.19
C VAL A 183 10.33 -28.41 -25.27
N ALA A 184 9.77 -29.30 -26.08
CA ALA A 184 8.33 -29.42 -26.24
C ALA A 184 7.61 -29.93 -24.98
N ALA A 185 8.30 -30.70 -24.13
CA ALA A 185 7.73 -31.23 -22.90
C ALA A 185 7.60 -30.20 -21.77
N VAL A 186 8.35 -29.09 -21.85
CA VAL A 186 8.40 -28.04 -20.81
C VAL A 186 7.70 -26.75 -21.23
N LEU A 187 7.07 -26.73 -22.41
CA LEU A 187 6.26 -25.63 -22.95
C LEU A 187 4.78 -25.86 -22.66
#